data_AF-A0AB34JK36-F1
#
_entry.id   AF-A0AB34JK36-F1
#
_cell.length_a   1.000
_cell.length_b   1.000
_cell.length_c   1.000
_cell.angle_alpha   90.00
_cell.angle_beta   90.00
_cell.angle_gamma   90.00
#
_symmetry.space_group_name_H-M   'P 1'
#
loop_
_entity.id
_entity.type
_entity.pdbx_description
1 polymer ?
#
loop_
_entity_poly.entity_id
_entity_poly.type
_entity_poly.pdbx_seq_one_letter_code
_entity_poly.pdbx_strand_id
1 'polypeptide(L)'
;MLPLLATSALSPPHVVKVRAGQLDALAHARDSLRAVLPAGTRREVHLSAGIHFLSAPLRLDARDSAVYATAPEDAARGRYAHVSGGVRVPASAFTEAEVPSGARGVFVADLLAAGLNATALGGMGTGQYPTAKLELFYGGEPQVLARDPNLGADASRTWQWAGYDKVKVDGLSLLLDDGVRGALWQQALADAPDRALWLHGYWKFDWRDAYVRVASIEREAGFSARFNLTISRDSTPVYPPVSGCRFYALNALRLLDAPGEYFVSASGRLYFFPPGGRVAEDVIVSVHANVLQLRGAHDVSFRDLVLSTSQQDTVVVDESTNVSFVNCTISNSGGSGACLRLGGENNSVRNSTISGCAGAGILVEGGDTLSLRRANSSVVGNVIANFSRLARTYHPGVGFAGVGVYVANNTVSNAPHACMNGGGSYHLFEYNRLEHCVYECIDAGAFYVGRSWAQRGNVVRFNVFDTVRPTERLAQKSCAQNACYLDDQMSGYDFYGNTIINASQGVLLGGGRRNRIHRNRFVACDVDVAFDDRGLTWQSDSCQRNCSASMGTQTTSCFANALDKVNFTQPPYSKAFPEIVDIYDEHPCVPVGNVIEDNFYCHEESPAGKGIFIDQSESVIRSWYSSISNNQEVCP
;
A
#
# COMPACT_ATOMS: atom_id res chain seq x y z
N MET A 1 42.43 -4.19 43.12
CA MET A 1 41.78 -5.44 42.68
C MET A 1 40.44 -5.08 42.05
N LEU A 2 40.38 -4.97 40.72
CA LEU A 2 39.11 -4.94 39.98
C LEU A 2 38.61 -6.40 39.87
N PRO A 3 37.32 -6.68 40.09
CA PRO A 3 36.79 -8.00 39.79
C PRO A 3 36.73 -8.19 38.27
N LEU A 4 37.34 -9.26 37.78
CA LEU A 4 37.09 -9.76 36.43
C LEU A 4 35.59 -10.04 36.31
N LEU A 5 34.91 -9.33 35.41
CA LEU A 5 33.62 -9.75 34.88
C LEU A 5 33.86 -11.07 34.16
N ALA A 6 33.43 -12.16 34.79
CA ALA A 6 33.31 -13.44 34.15
C ALA A 6 32.38 -13.28 32.95
N THR A 7 32.94 -13.36 31.75
CA THR A 7 32.17 -13.61 30.53
C THR A 7 31.44 -14.94 30.73
N SER A 8 30.13 -14.90 30.97
CA SER A 8 29.32 -16.11 30.93
C SER A 8 29.48 -16.71 29.54
N ALA A 9 30.06 -17.90 29.47
CA ALA A 9 30.06 -18.67 28.24
C ALA A 9 28.59 -18.95 27.90
N LEU A 10 28.08 -18.29 26.87
CA LEU A 10 26.75 -18.57 26.34
C LEU A 10 26.69 -20.05 25.97
N SER A 11 25.75 -20.79 26.57
CA SER A 11 25.46 -22.17 26.18
C SER A 11 25.28 -22.26 24.66
N PRO A 12 25.76 -23.33 24.00
CA PRO A 12 25.58 -23.49 22.56
C PRO A 12 24.10 -23.42 22.18
N PRO A 13 23.75 -22.78 21.04
CA PRO A 13 22.36 -22.59 20.67
C PRO A 13 21.66 -23.94 20.44
N HIS A 14 20.39 -24.03 20.83
CA HIS A 14 19.56 -25.18 20.50
C HIS A 14 19.11 -25.07 19.04
N VAL A 15 19.63 -25.96 18.18
CA VAL A 15 19.35 -25.99 16.74
C VAL A 15 18.25 -27.00 16.42
N VAL A 16 17.19 -26.58 15.74
CA VAL A 16 16.13 -27.45 15.22
C VAL A 16 16.10 -27.34 13.70
N LYS A 17 16.17 -28.48 13.01
CA LYS A 17 16.03 -28.55 11.55
C LYS A 17 14.60 -28.94 11.17
N VAL A 18 13.97 -28.14 10.30
CA VAL A 18 12.60 -28.36 9.83
C VAL A 18 12.63 -28.67 8.34
N ARG A 19 12.07 -29.82 7.96
CA ARG A 19 12.02 -30.26 6.56
C ARG A 19 10.73 -29.81 5.89
N ALA A 20 10.83 -29.41 4.62
CA ALA A 20 9.68 -29.10 3.79
C ALA A 20 8.83 -30.35 3.49
N GLY A 21 7.58 -30.15 3.07
CA GLY A 21 6.66 -31.22 2.67
C GLY A 21 5.91 -31.93 3.80
N GLN A 22 6.21 -31.63 5.06
CA GLN A 22 5.41 -32.06 6.21
C GLN A 22 4.53 -30.92 6.69
N LEU A 23 3.20 -31.09 6.58
CA LEU A 23 2.24 -30.16 7.17
C LEU A 23 2.50 -30.06 8.68
N ASP A 24 2.40 -28.85 9.25
CA ASP A 24 2.60 -28.56 10.68
C ASP A 24 4.01 -28.73 11.24
N ALA A 25 5.01 -29.01 10.42
CA ALA A 25 6.39 -29.17 10.90
C ALA A 25 6.90 -27.93 11.67
N LEU A 26 6.54 -26.72 11.22
CA LEU A 26 6.89 -25.47 11.89
C LEU A 26 6.17 -25.27 13.23
N ALA A 27 4.87 -25.59 13.29
CA ALA A 27 4.11 -25.50 14.53
C ALA A 27 4.61 -26.50 15.57
N HIS A 28 4.88 -27.74 15.15
CA HIS A 28 5.49 -28.76 16.00
C HIS A 28 6.88 -28.35 16.48
N ALA A 29 7.72 -27.77 15.62
CA ALA A 29 9.04 -27.27 16.02
C ALA A 29 8.93 -26.18 17.10
N ARG A 30 8.03 -25.20 16.92
CA ARG A 30 7.72 -24.16 17.92
C ARG A 30 7.28 -24.78 19.24
N ASP A 31 6.28 -25.65 19.21
CA ASP A 31 5.69 -26.21 20.44
C ASP A 31 6.67 -27.14 21.17
N SER A 32 7.51 -27.86 20.44
CA SER A 32 8.60 -28.66 21.01
C SER A 32 9.64 -27.76 21.70
N LEU A 33 10.05 -26.65 21.07
CA LEU A 33 10.97 -25.69 21.67
C LEU A 33 10.39 -25.05 22.93
N ARG A 34 9.10 -24.71 22.95
CA ARG A 34 8.40 -24.18 24.13
C ARG A 34 8.36 -25.18 25.29
N ALA A 35 8.20 -26.47 24.99
CA ALA A 35 8.11 -27.51 26.01
C ALA A 35 9.45 -27.80 26.68
N VAL A 36 10.56 -27.67 25.94
CA VAL A 36 11.89 -28.10 26.41
C VAL A 36 12.80 -26.95 26.84
N LEU A 37 12.52 -25.70 26.47
CA LEU A 37 13.38 -24.56 26.75
C LEU A 37 12.61 -23.40 27.40
N PRO A 38 13.15 -22.78 28.48
CA PRO A 38 12.62 -21.53 29.01
C PRO A 38 12.58 -20.42 27.96
N ALA A 39 11.63 -19.49 28.09
CA ALA A 39 11.56 -18.29 27.26
C ALA A 39 12.86 -17.47 27.35
N GLY A 40 13.27 -16.86 26.23
CA GLY A 40 14.52 -16.09 26.14
C GLY A 40 15.80 -16.93 25.97
N THR A 41 15.70 -18.26 26.00
CA THR A 41 16.82 -19.13 25.61
C THR A 41 17.05 -19.01 24.11
N ARG A 42 18.28 -18.77 23.67
CA ARG A 42 18.63 -18.68 22.25
C ARG A 42 18.33 -19.99 21.51
N ARG A 43 17.49 -19.90 20.49
CA ARG A 43 17.02 -21.01 19.65
C ARG A 43 17.30 -20.72 18.19
N GLU A 44 17.86 -21.68 17.47
CA GLU A 44 18.07 -21.57 16.02
C GLU A 44 17.17 -22.56 15.30
N VAL A 45 16.43 -22.08 14.30
CA VAL A 45 15.51 -22.88 13.51
C VAL A 45 15.96 -22.85 12.06
N HIS A 46 16.43 -23.98 11.54
CA HIS A 46 16.95 -24.11 10.19
C HIS A 46 15.90 -24.77 9.31
N LEU A 47 15.39 -24.05 8.31
CA LEU A 47 14.41 -24.56 7.37
C LEU A 47 15.13 -25.08 6.12
N SER A 48 14.80 -26.30 5.68
CA SER A 48 15.28 -26.82 4.40
C SER A 48 14.57 -26.13 3.23
N ALA A 49 15.20 -26.20 2.05
CA ALA A 49 14.57 -25.82 0.79
C ALA A 49 13.21 -26.49 0.56
N GLY A 50 12.35 -25.80 -0.18
CA GLY A 50 11.02 -26.25 -0.57
C GLY A 50 9.91 -25.49 0.15
N ILE A 51 8.66 -25.84 -0.19
CA ILE A 51 7.48 -25.19 0.36
C ILE A 51 7.04 -25.88 1.65
N HIS A 52 6.92 -25.09 2.72
CA HIS A 52 6.38 -25.40 4.02
C HIS A 52 4.96 -24.84 4.09
N PHE A 53 3.98 -25.65 3.68
CA PHE A 53 2.57 -25.29 3.82
C PHE A 53 2.14 -25.33 5.30
N LEU A 54 1.32 -24.37 5.69
CA LEU A 54 0.80 -24.24 7.04
C LEU A 54 -0.62 -24.82 7.14
N SER A 55 -0.97 -25.54 8.22
CA SER A 55 -2.39 -25.86 8.51
C SER A 55 -3.13 -24.70 9.18
N ALA A 56 -2.38 -23.78 9.78
CA ALA A 56 -2.86 -22.55 10.42
C ALA A 56 -1.72 -21.52 10.47
N PRO A 57 -2.01 -20.20 10.59
CA PRO A 57 -0.99 -19.18 10.73
C PRO A 57 0.06 -19.52 11.81
N LEU A 58 1.34 -19.34 11.51
CA LEU A 58 2.41 -19.52 12.49
C LEU A 58 2.33 -18.39 13.52
N ARG A 59 1.95 -18.73 14.75
CA ARG A 59 1.84 -17.77 15.86
C ARG A 59 3.04 -17.88 16.79
N LEU A 60 3.72 -16.76 17.02
CA LEU A 60 4.79 -16.61 17.98
C LEU A 60 4.40 -15.55 19.02
N ASP A 61 4.71 -15.79 20.27
CA ASP A 61 4.43 -14.88 21.38
C ASP A 61 5.65 -14.70 22.29
N ALA A 62 5.49 -14.05 23.45
CA ALA A 62 6.58 -13.83 24.42
C ALA A 62 7.36 -15.10 24.80
N ARG A 63 6.77 -16.30 24.67
CA ARG A 63 7.46 -17.58 24.92
C ARG A 63 8.50 -17.92 23.85
N ASP A 64 8.40 -17.28 22.69
CA ASP A 64 9.23 -17.48 21.50
C ASP A 64 10.28 -16.38 21.32
N SER A 65 10.55 -15.59 22.36
CA SER A 65 11.69 -14.68 22.37
C SER A 65 13.02 -15.43 22.20
N ALA A 66 14.02 -14.75 21.63
CA ALA A 66 15.34 -15.29 21.29
C ALA A 66 15.32 -16.43 20.24
N VAL A 67 14.40 -16.37 19.26
CA VAL A 67 14.30 -17.32 18.14
C VAL A 67 14.90 -16.75 16.85
N TYR A 68 15.82 -17.50 16.24
CA TYR A 68 16.54 -17.11 15.03
C TYR A 68 16.28 -18.15 13.93
N ALA A 69 15.39 -17.83 12.99
CA ALA A 69 15.01 -18.68 11.87
C ALA A 69 15.82 -18.34 10.60
N THR A 70 16.35 -19.36 9.92
CA THR A 70 17.22 -19.20 8.74
C THR A 70 17.12 -20.38 7.76
N ALA A 71 17.52 -20.17 6.50
CA ALA A 71 17.75 -21.23 5.50
C ALA A 71 19.22 -21.28 4.98
N PRO A 72 20.21 -21.62 5.82
CA PRO A 72 21.62 -21.31 5.58
C PRO A 72 22.31 -22.14 4.48
N GLU A 73 21.93 -23.41 4.29
CA GLU A 73 22.61 -24.31 3.33
C GLU A 73 22.06 -24.19 1.90
N ASP A 74 20.80 -23.76 1.75
CA ASP A 74 20.06 -23.82 0.50
C ASP A 74 19.94 -22.45 -0.20
N ALA A 75 19.87 -21.35 0.56
CA ALA A 75 19.79 -20.00 -0.01
C ALA A 75 21.04 -19.64 -0.84
N ALA A 76 22.23 -20.06 -0.39
CA ALA A 76 23.48 -19.91 -1.13
C ALA A 76 23.50 -20.67 -2.47
N ARG A 77 22.56 -21.60 -2.70
CA ARG A 77 22.37 -22.37 -3.93
C ARG A 77 21.14 -21.95 -4.72
N GLY A 78 20.53 -20.80 -4.38
CA GLY A 78 19.30 -20.30 -5.01
C GLY A 78 18.05 -21.13 -4.68
N ARG A 79 18.11 -21.96 -3.64
CA ARG A 79 16.97 -22.78 -3.17
C ARG A 79 16.46 -22.20 -1.86
N TYR A 80 15.30 -21.58 -1.88
CA TYR A 80 14.76 -20.90 -0.70
C TYR A 80 13.85 -21.82 0.12
N ALA A 81 13.83 -21.61 1.44
CA ALA A 81 12.79 -22.15 2.30
C ALA A 81 11.56 -21.23 2.21
N HIS A 82 10.45 -21.78 1.72
CA HIS A 82 9.23 -21.02 1.43
C HIS A 82 8.12 -21.40 2.39
N VAL A 83 7.77 -20.51 3.32
CA VAL A 83 6.62 -20.69 4.20
C VAL A 83 5.38 -20.08 3.54
N SER A 84 4.37 -20.90 3.30
CA SER A 84 3.16 -20.50 2.57
C SER A 84 1.91 -20.65 3.42
N GLY A 85 1.09 -19.59 3.47
CA GLY A 85 -0.26 -19.63 4.01
C GLY A 85 -1.32 -20.13 3.01
N GLY A 86 -0.88 -20.62 1.85
CA GLY A 86 -1.73 -21.21 0.83
C GLY A 86 -1.86 -22.73 0.92
N VAL A 87 -2.59 -23.30 -0.03
CA VAL A 87 -2.71 -24.75 -0.26
C VAL A 87 -2.39 -25.04 -1.72
N ARG A 88 -1.73 -26.18 -1.94
CA ARG A 88 -1.40 -26.70 -3.26
C ARG A 88 -2.60 -27.38 -3.91
N VAL A 89 -2.91 -26.99 -5.15
CA VAL A 89 -3.84 -27.67 -6.05
C VAL A 89 -3.00 -28.34 -7.14
N PRO A 90 -2.89 -29.68 -7.15
CA PRO A 90 -2.05 -30.37 -8.12
C PRO A 90 -2.49 -30.10 -9.57
N ALA A 91 -1.53 -30.00 -10.49
CA ALA A 91 -1.85 -29.83 -11.92
C ALA A 91 -2.80 -30.93 -12.44
N SER A 92 -2.68 -32.15 -11.91
CA SER A 92 -3.53 -33.29 -12.25
C SER A 92 -4.99 -33.17 -11.79
N ALA A 93 -5.31 -32.21 -10.92
CA ALA A 93 -6.68 -31.94 -10.48
C ALA A 93 -7.47 -31.11 -11.51
N PHE A 94 -6.79 -30.55 -12.51
CA PHE A 94 -7.39 -29.70 -13.52
C PHE A 94 -7.79 -30.50 -14.76
N THR A 95 -9.01 -30.26 -15.23
CA THR A 95 -9.52 -30.78 -16.51
C THR A 95 -9.98 -29.63 -17.40
N GLU A 96 -9.96 -29.81 -18.72
CA GLU A 96 -10.48 -28.79 -19.64
C GLU A 96 -11.94 -28.47 -19.34
N ALA A 97 -12.29 -27.19 -19.45
CA ALA A 97 -13.61 -26.67 -19.19
C ALA A 97 -14.05 -25.74 -20.32
N GLU A 98 -15.30 -25.91 -20.75
CA GLU A 98 -15.98 -24.88 -21.55
C GLU A 98 -16.48 -23.79 -20.61
N VAL A 99 -16.39 -22.54 -21.07
CA VAL A 99 -16.84 -21.36 -20.33
C VAL A 99 -17.75 -20.47 -21.17
N PRO A 100 -18.68 -19.72 -20.57
CA PRO A 100 -19.66 -18.91 -21.30
C PRO A 100 -19.05 -17.79 -22.14
N SER A 101 -17.81 -17.38 -21.86
CA SER A 101 -17.04 -16.43 -22.68
C SER A 101 -16.65 -17.00 -24.05
N GLY A 102 -16.67 -18.33 -24.22
CA GLY A 102 -16.17 -19.02 -25.40
C GLY A 102 -14.65 -19.19 -25.46
N ALA A 103 -13.93 -18.77 -24.42
CA ALA A 103 -12.49 -18.98 -24.31
C ALA A 103 -12.14 -20.47 -24.33
N ARG A 104 -11.11 -20.84 -25.10
CA ARG A 104 -10.58 -22.21 -25.20
C ARG A 104 -9.28 -22.31 -24.40
N GLY A 105 -9.03 -23.49 -23.83
CA GLY A 105 -7.86 -23.72 -22.97
C GLY A 105 -8.05 -23.25 -21.53
N VAL A 106 -9.31 -23.14 -21.08
CA VAL A 106 -9.67 -22.96 -19.67
C VAL A 106 -9.73 -24.32 -18.99
N PHE A 107 -9.26 -24.38 -17.76
CA PHE A 107 -9.26 -25.59 -16.94
C PHE A 107 -10.05 -25.38 -15.66
N VAL A 108 -10.65 -26.45 -15.13
CA VAL A 108 -11.41 -26.44 -13.88
C VAL A 108 -10.88 -27.47 -12.89
N ALA A 109 -10.82 -27.10 -11.62
CA ALA A 109 -10.56 -27.99 -10.50
C ALA A 109 -11.65 -27.80 -9.42
N ASP A 110 -11.99 -28.88 -8.71
CA ASP A 110 -12.89 -28.83 -7.56
C ASP A 110 -12.07 -28.69 -6.27
N LEU A 111 -12.08 -27.48 -5.68
CA LEU A 111 -11.32 -27.18 -4.48
C LEU A 111 -11.84 -27.92 -3.25
N LEU A 112 -13.16 -28.14 -3.17
CA LEU A 112 -13.76 -28.83 -2.02
C LEU A 112 -13.43 -30.32 -2.07
N ALA A 113 -13.46 -30.93 -3.26
CA ALA A 113 -12.99 -32.29 -3.48
C ALA A 113 -11.48 -32.43 -3.22
N ALA A 114 -10.70 -31.36 -3.44
CA ALA A 114 -9.29 -31.28 -3.07
C ALA A 114 -9.06 -31.05 -1.55
N GLY A 115 -10.12 -31.05 -0.74
CA GLY A 115 -10.05 -30.97 0.73
C GLY A 115 -10.04 -29.55 1.29
N LEU A 116 -10.29 -28.52 0.48
CA LEU A 116 -10.39 -27.15 0.99
C LEU A 116 -11.76 -26.92 1.64
N ASN A 117 -11.76 -26.19 2.76
CA ASN A 117 -13.00 -25.76 3.40
C ASN A 117 -13.67 -24.65 2.58
N ALA A 118 -14.99 -24.71 2.43
CA ALA A 118 -15.77 -23.67 1.74
C ALA A 118 -15.58 -22.27 2.34
N THR A 119 -15.32 -22.17 3.65
CA THR A 119 -15.02 -20.88 4.31
C THR A 119 -13.74 -20.23 3.77
N ALA A 120 -12.77 -21.03 3.31
CA ALA A 120 -11.53 -20.53 2.72
C ALA A 120 -11.74 -19.91 1.35
N LEU A 121 -12.89 -20.09 0.68
CA LEU A 121 -13.14 -19.45 -0.60
C LEU A 121 -13.32 -17.93 -0.46
N GLY A 122 -13.72 -17.46 0.73
CA GLY A 122 -13.94 -16.05 1.04
C GLY A 122 -14.96 -15.36 0.11
N GLY A 123 -14.93 -14.02 0.08
CA GLY A 123 -15.85 -13.22 -0.71
C GLY A 123 -15.40 -11.76 -0.88
N MET A 124 -16.02 -11.10 -1.85
CA MET A 124 -15.99 -9.64 -1.93
C MET A 124 -16.92 -9.13 -0.81
N GLY A 125 -16.37 -8.46 0.22
CA GLY A 125 -17.14 -7.95 1.36
C GLY A 125 -18.03 -6.76 0.98
N THR A 126 -18.89 -6.31 1.90
CA THR A 126 -19.67 -5.06 1.79
C THR A 126 -18.83 -3.80 2.05
N GLY A 127 -17.59 -3.98 2.51
CA GLY A 127 -16.63 -2.91 2.70
C GLY A 127 -16.01 -2.43 1.39
N GLN A 128 -15.18 -1.40 1.49
CA GLN A 128 -14.56 -0.73 0.35
C GLN A 128 -13.63 -1.64 -0.47
N TYR A 129 -13.08 -2.66 0.17
CA TYR A 129 -12.16 -3.65 -0.40
C TYR A 129 -12.52 -5.07 0.07
N PRO A 130 -12.07 -6.14 -0.63
CA PRO A 130 -12.21 -7.50 -0.15
C PRO A 130 -11.47 -7.70 1.18
N THR A 131 -12.11 -8.30 2.18
CA THR A 131 -11.50 -8.56 3.50
C THR A 131 -10.84 -9.92 3.60
N ALA A 132 -11.40 -10.93 2.93
CA ALA A 132 -10.83 -12.26 2.81
C ALA A 132 -11.44 -12.91 1.57
N LYS A 133 -10.63 -13.09 0.53
CA LYS A 133 -11.02 -13.75 -0.71
C LYS A 133 -9.87 -14.61 -1.20
N LEU A 134 -10.18 -15.82 -1.63
CA LEU A 134 -9.20 -16.71 -2.23
C LEU A 134 -8.61 -16.10 -3.51
N GLU A 135 -7.29 -16.10 -3.57
CA GLU A 135 -6.50 -15.73 -4.73
C GLU A 135 -5.72 -16.93 -5.26
N LEU A 136 -5.51 -16.94 -6.57
CA LEU A 136 -4.78 -17.98 -7.28
C LEU A 136 -3.37 -17.48 -7.62
N PHE A 137 -2.38 -18.33 -7.40
CA PHE A 137 -0.98 -18.09 -7.70
C PHE A 137 -0.45 -19.20 -8.60
N TYR A 138 0.24 -18.81 -9.66
CA TYR A 138 0.81 -19.73 -10.67
C TYR A 138 2.24 -19.28 -10.99
N GLY A 139 3.22 -20.18 -10.87
CA GLY A 139 4.64 -19.82 -10.95
C GLY A 139 5.11 -18.83 -9.88
N GLY A 140 4.39 -18.73 -8.76
CA GLY A 140 4.65 -17.74 -7.69
C GLY A 140 3.96 -16.38 -7.88
N GLU A 141 3.40 -16.12 -9.06
CA GLU A 141 2.77 -14.86 -9.41
C GLU A 141 1.25 -14.86 -9.17
N PRO A 142 0.67 -13.78 -8.61
CA PRO A 142 -0.78 -13.66 -8.46
C PRO A 142 -1.46 -13.58 -9.84
N GLN A 143 -2.50 -14.39 -10.01
CA GLN A 143 -3.36 -14.37 -11.19
C GLN A 143 -4.51 -13.38 -10.99
N VAL A 144 -5.19 -13.03 -12.09
CA VAL A 144 -6.18 -11.95 -12.12
C VAL A 144 -7.57 -12.53 -12.00
N LEU A 145 -8.40 -12.00 -11.11
CA LEU A 145 -9.80 -12.38 -11.08
C LEU A 145 -10.47 -11.93 -12.39
N ALA A 146 -11.20 -12.83 -13.05
CA ALA A 146 -11.89 -12.61 -14.31
C ALA A 146 -12.60 -11.24 -14.35
N ARG A 147 -12.24 -10.40 -15.33
CA ARG A 147 -12.64 -8.99 -15.40
C ARG A 147 -12.86 -8.49 -16.83
N ASP A 148 -13.70 -7.47 -16.99
CA ASP A 148 -13.77 -6.66 -18.20
C ASP A 148 -13.73 -5.16 -17.88
N PRO A 149 -12.85 -4.37 -18.53
CA PRO A 149 -11.82 -4.83 -19.47
C PRO A 149 -10.67 -5.59 -18.81
N ASN A 150 -10.04 -6.43 -19.63
CA ASN A 150 -8.77 -7.10 -19.35
C ASN A 150 -7.64 -6.11 -19.08
N LEU A 151 -6.61 -6.57 -18.35
CA LEU A 151 -5.36 -5.82 -18.24
C LEU A 151 -4.68 -5.65 -19.59
N GLY A 152 -3.88 -4.60 -19.74
CA GLY A 152 -3.05 -4.36 -20.92
C GLY A 152 -2.09 -5.51 -21.20
N ALA A 153 -1.76 -5.72 -22.47
CA ALA A 153 -0.81 -6.74 -22.91
C ALA A 153 0.67 -6.33 -22.72
N ASP A 154 0.91 -5.12 -22.20
CA ASP A 154 2.24 -4.61 -21.91
C ASP A 154 2.84 -5.25 -20.65
N ALA A 155 4.16 -5.10 -20.46
CA ALA A 155 4.88 -5.72 -19.36
C ALA A 155 4.40 -5.26 -17.96
N SER A 156 3.85 -4.04 -17.85
CA SER A 156 3.30 -3.52 -16.60
C SER A 156 1.86 -3.98 -16.34
N ARG A 157 1.25 -4.71 -17.30
CA ARG A 157 -0.14 -5.17 -17.26
C ARG A 157 -1.09 -4.03 -16.90
N THR A 158 -0.99 -2.93 -17.65
CA THR A 158 -1.67 -1.67 -17.36
C THR A 158 -3.15 -1.89 -17.08
N TRP A 159 -3.67 -1.31 -15.99
CA TRP A 159 -5.08 -1.40 -15.67
C TRP A 159 -5.92 -0.66 -16.70
N GLN A 160 -6.87 -1.38 -17.28
CA GLN A 160 -7.85 -0.83 -18.20
C GLN A 160 -9.16 -0.58 -17.45
N TRP A 161 -9.87 0.45 -17.90
CA TRP A 161 -11.13 0.88 -17.30
C TRP A 161 -12.18 1.11 -18.38
N ALA A 162 -13.43 0.86 -18.03
CA ALA A 162 -14.60 1.32 -18.75
C ALA A 162 -15.19 2.57 -18.05
N GLY A 163 -16.31 3.05 -18.56
CA GLY A 163 -16.95 4.26 -18.08
C GLY A 163 -16.43 5.51 -18.78
N TYR A 164 -16.01 6.51 -18.01
CA TYR A 164 -15.63 7.85 -18.48
C TYR A 164 -16.83 8.62 -19.07
N ASP A 165 -16.62 9.27 -20.21
CA ASP A 165 -17.60 10.05 -20.96
C ASP A 165 -18.83 9.24 -21.41
N LYS A 166 -18.78 7.90 -21.32
CA LYS A 166 -19.89 7.00 -21.61
C LYS A 166 -20.84 6.75 -20.44
N VAL A 167 -20.58 7.31 -19.25
CA VAL A 167 -21.42 7.08 -18.06
C VAL A 167 -22.02 8.37 -17.53
N LYS A 168 -23.35 8.34 -17.39
CA LYS A 168 -24.12 9.35 -16.65
C LYS A 168 -24.68 8.74 -15.37
N VAL A 169 -24.67 9.52 -14.30
CA VAL A 169 -25.10 9.05 -12.97
C VAL A 169 -26.39 9.74 -12.52
N ASP A 170 -27.33 8.95 -12.01
CA ASP A 170 -28.51 9.41 -11.28
C ASP A 170 -28.64 8.59 -9.98
N GLY A 171 -28.19 9.17 -8.87
CA GLY A 171 -28.12 8.47 -7.57
C GLY A 171 -27.19 7.24 -7.62
N LEU A 172 -27.77 6.05 -7.49
CA LEU A 172 -27.04 4.76 -7.59
C LEU A 172 -27.19 4.09 -8.96
N SER A 173 -27.86 4.76 -9.90
CA SER A 173 -28.03 4.29 -11.28
C SER A 173 -26.93 4.87 -12.17
N LEU A 174 -26.26 4.01 -12.92
CA LEU A 174 -25.25 4.37 -13.91
C LEU A 174 -25.81 4.05 -15.30
N LEU A 175 -26.14 5.09 -16.05
CA LEU A 175 -26.53 4.95 -17.46
C LEU A 175 -25.26 4.85 -18.31
N LEU A 176 -24.98 3.63 -18.79
CA LEU A 176 -23.83 3.28 -19.62
C LEU A 176 -24.22 3.29 -21.10
N ASP A 177 -23.56 4.15 -21.87
CA ASP A 177 -23.64 4.21 -23.33
C ASP A 177 -22.53 3.37 -23.98
N ASP A 178 -22.54 2.07 -23.68
CA ASP A 178 -21.63 1.06 -24.25
C ASP A 178 -22.39 -0.24 -24.45
N GLY A 179 -22.94 -0.42 -25.66
CA GLY A 179 -23.83 -1.54 -25.96
C GLY A 179 -23.16 -2.92 -25.87
N VAL A 180 -21.84 -2.96 -26.11
CA VAL A 180 -21.05 -4.20 -26.06
C VAL A 180 -20.86 -4.61 -24.61
N ARG A 181 -20.35 -3.70 -23.77
CA ARG A 181 -20.13 -3.99 -22.34
C ARG A 181 -21.42 -4.17 -21.57
N GLY A 182 -22.42 -3.32 -21.81
CA GLY A 182 -23.71 -3.44 -21.15
C GLY A 182 -24.37 -4.80 -21.40
N ALA A 183 -24.30 -5.32 -22.63
CA ALA A 183 -24.81 -6.65 -22.96
C ALA A 183 -23.98 -7.77 -22.31
N LEU A 184 -22.65 -7.69 -22.38
CA LEU A 184 -21.74 -8.66 -21.75
C LEU A 184 -21.98 -8.74 -20.24
N TRP A 185 -22.03 -7.59 -19.57
CA TRP A 185 -22.18 -7.52 -18.12
C TRP A 185 -23.58 -7.91 -17.67
N GLN A 186 -24.63 -7.59 -18.44
CA GLN A 186 -25.98 -8.09 -18.18
C GLN A 186 -26.01 -9.62 -18.18
N GLN A 187 -25.39 -10.26 -19.18
CA GLN A 187 -25.29 -11.72 -19.23
C GLN A 187 -24.39 -12.27 -18.11
N ALA A 188 -23.30 -11.57 -17.78
CA ALA A 188 -22.41 -11.98 -16.69
C ALA A 188 -23.11 -11.95 -15.33
N LEU A 189 -24.00 -10.97 -15.10
CA LEU A 189 -24.84 -10.90 -13.91
C LEU A 189 -25.87 -12.05 -13.88
N ALA A 190 -26.48 -12.39 -15.02
CA ALA A 190 -27.44 -13.49 -15.11
C ALA A 190 -26.80 -14.87 -14.84
N ASP A 191 -25.55 -15.06 -15.28
CA ASP A 191 -24.74 -16.27 -15.05
C ASP A 191 -24.15 -16.39 -13.65
N ALA A 192 -24.39 -15.40 -12.78
CA ALA A 192 -23.76 -15.27 -11.48
C ALA A 192 -24.75 -15.52 -10.31
N PRO A 193 -25.45 -16.68 -10.25
CA PRO A 193 -26.53 -16.89 -9.28
C PRO A 193 -26.07 -16.79 -7.81
N ASP A 194 -24.81 -17.15 -7.52
CA ASP A 194 -24.32 -17.28 -6.13
C ASP A 194 -23.05 -16.48 -5.81
N ARG A 195 -22.45 -15.81 -6.79
CA ARG A 195 -21.32 -14.89 -6.59
C ARG A 195 -21.53 -13.66 -7.46
N ALA A 196 -22.03 -12.58 -6.85
CA ALA A 196 -22.37 -11.37 -7.59
C ALA A 196 -21.25 -10.87 -8.50
N LEU A 197 -21.68 -10.27 -9.61
CA LEU A 197 -20.88 -9.35 -10.40
C LEU A 197 -20.58 -8.10 -9.54
N TRP A 198 -19.32 -7.69 -9.54
CA TRP A 198 -18.87 -6.47 -8.87
C TRP A 198 -18.38 -5.47 -9.91
N LEU A 199 -18.33 -4.21 -9.52
CA LEU A 199 -17.57 -3.17 -10.18
C LEU A 199 -16.48 -2.66 -9.24
N HIS A 200 -15.32 -2.33 -9.76
CA HIS A 200 -14.26 -1.64 -9.03
C HIS A 200 -13.83 -0.41 -9.82
N GLY A 201 -13.74 0.73 -9.14
CA GLY A 201 -13.34 1.97 -9.79
C GLY A 201 -13.33 3.18 -8.88
N TYR A 202 -13.18 4.33 -9.54
CA TYR A 202 -13.12 5.65 -8.95
C TYR A 202 -14.45 6.36 -9.19
N TRP A 203 -15.22 6.55 -8.13
CA TRP A 203 -16.63 6.92 -8.23
C TRP A 203 -16.88 8.42 -8.24
N LYS A 204 -16.14 9.18 -7.41
CA LYS A 204 -16.26 10.64 -7.30
C LYS A 204 -14.91 11.32 -7.34
N PHE A 205 -14.06 10.94 -6.39
CA PHE A 205 -12.73 11.46 -6.25
C PHE A 205 -11.73 10.41 -6.68
N ASP A 206 -10.76 10.83 -7.48
CA ASP A 206 -9.80 9.93 -8.11
C ASP A 206 -8.69 9.46 -7.13
N TRP A 207 -8.68 10.00 -5.91
CA TRP A 207 -7.90 9.51 -4.77
C TRP A 207 -8.67 8.47 -3.92
N ARG A 208 -9.86 8.03 -4.35
CA ARG A 208 -10.64 7.02 -3.61
C ARG A 208 -11.32 5.99 -4.50
N ASP A 209 -10.69 4.84 -4.66
CA ASP A 209 -11.30 3.67 -5.26
C ASP A 209 -12.24 2.93 -4.28
N ALA A 210 -13.17 2.16 -4.84
CA ALA A 210 -14.01 1.24 -4.07
C ALA A 210 -14.60 0.13 -4.95
N TYR A 211 -14.82 -1.03 -4.34
CA TYR A 211 -15.65 -2.09 -4.89
C TYR A 211 -17.12 -1.85 -4.57
N VAL A 212 -18.00 -2.07 -5.55
CA VAL A 212 -19.45 -1.99 -5.38
C VAL A 212 -20.13 -3.19 -6.03
N ARG A 213 -21.18 -3.71 -5.41
CA ARG A 213 -21.96 -4.83 -5.96
C ARG A 213 -22.97 -4.33 -6.98
N VAL A 214 -23.12 -5.05 -8.08
CA VAL A 214 -24.17 -4.79 -9.06
C VAL A 214 -25.48 -5.42 -8.58
N ALA A 215 -26.55 -4.62 -8.50
CA ALA A 215 -27.89 -5.07 -8.15
C ALA A 215 -28.71 -5.50 -9.37
N SER A 216 -28.67 -4.70 -10.45
CA SER A 216 -29.34 -5.03 -11.71
C SER A 216 -28.63 -4.38 -12.90
N ILE A 217 -28.81 -4.97 -14.08
CA ILE A 217 -28.40 -4.39 -15.36
C ILE A 217 -29.54 -4.57 -16.35
N GLU A 218 -30.13 -3.47 -16.78
CA GLU A 218 -31.30 -3.45 -17.66
C GLU A 218 -30.99 -2.66 -18.92
N ARG A 219 -31.39 -3.19 -20.08
CA ARG A 219 -31.31 -2.43 -21.33
C ARG A 219 -32.39 -1.36 -21.30
N GLU A 220 -32.03 -0.12 -21.62
CA GLU A 220 -32.98 0.97 -21.65
C GLU A 220 -33.96 0.80 -22.83
N ALA A 221 -35.26 0.95 -22.56
CA ALA A 221 -36.29 0.83 -23.59
C ALA A 221 -36.09 1.87 -24.70
N GLY A 222 -36.16 1.42 -25.96
CA GLY A 222 -35.96 2.29 -27.13
C GLY A 222 -34.50 2.53 -27.52
N PHE A 223 -33.52 1.99 -26.78
CA PHE A 223 -32.09 2.13 -27.08
C PHE A 223 -31.42 0.76 -27.26
N SER A 224 -30.69 0.58 -28.37
CA SER A 224 -29.97 -0.66 -28.67
C SER A 224 -28.61 -0.77 -27.98
N ALA A 225 -28.04 0.36 -27.50
CA ALA A 225 -26.69 0.41 -26.95
C ALA A 225 -26.61 0.96 -25.52
N ARG A 226 -27.74 1.30 -24.88
CA ARG A 226 -27.76 1.91 -23.54
C ARG A 226 -28.29 0.96 -22.49
N PHE A 227 -27.60 0.93 -21.35
CA PHE A 227 -27.91 0.07 -20.22
C PHE A 227 -27.91 0.86 -18.93
N ASN A 228 -28.88 0.59 -18.07
CA ASN A 228 -28.92 1.10 -16.71
C ASN A 228 -28.35 0.05 -15.75
N LEU A 229 -27.23 0.39 -15.10
CA LEU A 229 -26.60 -0.42 -14.07
C LEU A 229 -26.95 0.14 -12.70
N THR A 230 -27.54 -0.66 -11.83
CA THR A 230 -27.88 -0.24 -10.46
C THR A 230 -26.84 -0.74 -9.47
N ILE A 231 -26.22 0.17 -8.71
CA ILE A 231 -25.35 -0.17 -7.57
C ILE A 231 -26.22 -0.64 -6.40
N SER A 232 -25.82 -1.74 -5.76
CA SER A 232 -26.46 -2.25 -4.56
C SER A 232 -26.26 -1.32 -3.36
N ARG A 233 -27.31 -1.17 -2.54
CA ARG A 233 -27.29 -0.31 -1.33
C ARG A 233 -26.38 -0.82 -0.22
N ASP A 234 -26.01 -2.10 -0.25
CA ASP A 234 -25.15 -2.73 0.75
C ASP A 234 -23.64 -2.48 0.55
N SER A 235 -23.26 -1.85 -0.56
CA SER A 235 -21.87 -1.65 -0.97
C SER A 235 -21.68 -0.30 -1.66
N THR A 236 -22.42 0.71 -1.20
CA THR A 236 -22.30 2.06 -1.75
C THR A 236 -20.93 2.67 -1.43
N PRO A 237 -20.30 3.35 -2.40
CA PRO A 237 -19.03 4.03 -2.15
C PRO A 237 -19.20 5.14 -1.12
N VAL A 238 -18.13 5.43 -0.36
CA VAL A 238 -18.11 6.49 0.67
C VAL A 238 -18.56 7.85 0.12
N TYR A 239 -18.21 8.11 -1.14
CA TYR A 239 -18.66 9.28 -1.87
C TYR A 239 -19.59 8.86 -3.00
N PRO A 240 -20.72 9.56 -3.21
CA PRO A 240 -21.68 9.19 -4.25
C PRO A 240 -21.05 9.31 -5.64
N PRO A 241 -21.34 8.37 -6.55
CA PRO A 241 -20.78 8.39 -7.89
C PRO A 241 -21.15 9.66 -8.66
N VAL A 242 -20.30 10.05 -9.62
CA VAL A 242 -20.53 11.19 -10.52
C VAL A 242 -20.39 10.77 -11.98
N SER A 243 -21.08 11.48 -12.88
CA SER A 243 -20.92 11.29 -14.33
C SER A 243 -19.46 11.47 -14.73
N GLY A 244 -18.94 10.59 -15.59
CA GLY A 244 -17.51 10.57 -15.92
C GLY A 244 -16.65 9.61 -15.09
N CYS A 245 -17.22 8.91 -14.10
CA CYS A 245 -16.51 7.92 -13.30
C CYS A 245 -15.96 6.75 -14.14
N ARG A 246 -14.88 6.12 -13.66
CA ARG A 246 -14.19 5.00 -14.35
C ARG A 246 -14.19 3.76 -13.48
N PHE A 247 -14.45 2.60 -14.09
CA PHE A 247 -14.59 1.34 -13.37
C PHE A 247 -14.45 0.14 -14.32
N TYR A 248 -14.32 -1.06 -13.79
CA TYR A 248 -14.36 -2.32 -14.54
C TYR A 248 -15.24 -3.33 -13.80
N ALA A 249 -15.81 -4.28 -14.55
CA ALA A 249 -16.58 -5.38 -13.98
C ALA A 249 -15.68 -6.57 -13.67
N LEU A 250 -15.99 -7.31 -12.61
CA LEU A 250 -15.22 -8.50 -12.22
C LEU A 250 -16.05 -9.53 -11.47
N ASN A 251 -15.43 -10.69 -11.24
CA ASN A 251 -15.96 -11.79 -10.43
C ASN A 251 -17.15 -12.53 -11.07
N ALA A 252 -17.10 -12.78 -12.38
CA ALA A 252 -18.08 -13.61 -13.08
C ALA A 252 -17.41 -14.55 -14.09
N LEU A 253 -17.89 -15.79 -14.20
CA LEU A 253 -17.31 -16.80 -15.10
C LEU A 253 -17.37 -16.38 -16.57
N ARG A 254 -18.41 -15.63 -16.98
CA ARG A 254 -18.52 -15.10 -18.34
C ARG A 254 -17.45 -14.06 -18.69
N LEU A 255 -16.79 -13.47 -17.69
CA LEU A 255 -15.68 -12.55 -17.91
C LEU A 255 -14.32 -13.24 -17.98
N LEU A 256 -14.27 -14.58 -17.84
CA LEU A 256 -13.01 -15.33 -17.92
C LEU A 256 -12.64 -15.55 -19.38
N ASP A 257 -11.84 -14.66 -19.96
CA ASP A 257 -11.58 -14.65 -21.40
C ASP A 257 -10.12 -14.39 -21.82
N ALA A 258 -9.22 -14.10 -20.86
CA ALA A 258 -7.80 -13.88 -21.14
C ALA A 258 -6.84 -14.80 -20.33
N PRO A 259 -5.68 -15.16 -20.89
CA PRO A 259 -4.65 -15.88 -20.15
C PRO A 259 -4.21 -15.14 -18.87
N GLY A 260 -4.02 -15.91 -17.81
CA GLY A 260 -3.71 -15.41 -16.46
C GLY A 260 -4.93 -14.99 -15.65
N GLU A 261 -6.14 -15.21 -16.16
CA GLU A 261 -7.37 -14.98 -15.41
C GLU A 261 -7.90 -16.24 -14.71
N TYR A 262 -8.65 -16.06 -13.63
CA TYR A 262 -9.33 -17.14 -12.92
C TYR A 262 -10.69 -16.71 -12.36
N PHE A 263 -11.56 -17.69 -12.08
CA PHE A 263 -12.83 -17.51 -11.40
C PHE A 263 -13.07 -18.65 -10.41
N VAL A 264 -13.67 -18.37 -9.25
CA VAL A 264 -14.01 -19.39 -8.24
C VAL A 264 -15.50 -19.32 -7.95
N SER A 265 -16.24 -20.39 -8.23
CA SER A 265 -17.68 -20.47 -7.94
C SER A 265 -17.98 -20.57 -6.44
N ALA A 266 -19.23 -20.34 -6.03
CA ALA A 266 -19.67 -20.56 -4.65
C ALA A 266 -19.56 -22.04 -4.24
N SER A 267 -19.70 -22.96 -5.20
CA SER A 267 -19.50 -24.40 -5.02
C SER A 267 -18.03 -24.83 -4.98
N GLY A 268 -17.07 -23.89 -5.03
CA GLY A 268 -15.64 -24.20 -4.94
C GLY A 268 -15.02 -24.74 -6.23
N ARG A 269 -15.66 -24.54 -7.39
CA ARG A 269 -15.03 -24.82 -8.69
C ARG A 269 -14.13 -23.66 -9.07
N LEU A 270 -12.84 -23.94 -9.17
CA LEU A 270 -11.83 -23.01 -9.65
C LEU A 270 -11.64 -23.19 -11.15
N TYR A 271 -12.03 -22.18 -11.92
CA TYR A 271 -11.75 -22.07 -13.35
C TYR A 271 -10.51 -21.19 -13.54
N PHE A 272 -9.57 -21.64 -14.35
CA PHE A 272 -8.30 -20.97 -14.58
C PHE A 272 -7.96 -21.00 -16.07
N PHE A 273 -7.63 -19.84 -16.63
CA PHE A 273 -7.07 -19.72 -17.97
C PHE A 273 -5.54 -19.57 -17.85
N PRO A 274 -4.76 -20.66 -17.87
CA PRO A 274 -3.33 -20.62 -17.61
C PRO A 274 -2.56 -19.80 -18.67
N PRO A 275 -1.58 -18.98 -18.25
CA PRO A 275 -0.57 -18.44 -19.15
C PRO A 275 0.09 -19.59 -19.92
N GLY A 276 0.07 -19.55 -21.25
CA GLY A 276 0.61 -20.63 -22.10
C GLY A 276 -0.35 -21.78 -22.42
N GLY A 277 -1.63 -21.70 -22.01
CA GLY A 277 -2.69 -22.59 -22.50
C GLY A 277 -2.71 -23.99 -21.91
N ARG A 278 -1.89 -24.27 -20.88
CA ARG A 278 -1.91 -25.54 -20.12
C ARG A 278 -1.52 -25.32 -18.67
N VAL A 279 -2.05 -26.13 -17.76
CA VAL A 279 -1.61 -26.16 -16.36
C VAL A 279 -0.37 -27.05 -16.26
N ALA A 280 0.82 -26.47 -16.46
CA ALA A 280 2.08 -27.21 -16.52
C ALA A 280 2.74 -27.50 -15.16
N GLU A 281 2.27 -26.83 -14.10
CA GLU A 281 2.82 -26.93 -12.74
C GLU A 281 1.69 -26.78 -11.72
N ASP A 282 2.00 -27.08 -10.46
CA ASP A 282 1.02 -26.99 -9.37
C ASP A 282 0.59 -25.54 -9.13
N VAL A 283 -0.70 -25.36 -8.85
CA VAL A 283 -1.29 -24.06 -8.51
C VAL A 283 -1.30 -23.91 -6.99
N ILE A 284 -1.12 -22.68 -6.49
CA ILE A 284 -1.30 -22.37 -5.07
C ILE A 284 -2.52 -21.46 -4.93
N VAL A 285 -3.37 -21.72 -3.94
CA VAL A 285 -4.49 -20.84 -3.58
C VAL A 285 -4.35 -20.33 -2.16
N SER A 286 -4.68 -19.06 -1.90
CA SER A 286 -4.63 -18.50 -0.54
C SER A 286 -5.77 -19.02 0.33
N VAL A 287 -5.45 -19.47 1.55
CA VAL A 287 -6.46 -19.96 2.51
C VAL A 287 -6.36 -19.30 3.88
N HIS A 288 -5.15 -19.03 4.36
CA HIS A 288 -4.94 -18.46 5.70
C HIS A 288 -4.93 -16.94 5.65
N ALA A 289 -5.47 -16.31 6.69
CA ALA A 289 -5.46 -14.86 6.81
C ALA A 289 -4.02 -14.30 6.86
N ASN A 290 -3.09 -15.00 7.52
CA ASN A 290 -1.68 -14.62 7.64
C ASN A 290 -0.77 -15.85 7.54
N VAL A 291 0.50 -15.61 7.22
CA VAL A 291 1.57 -16.63 7.29
C VAL A 291 2.19 -16.64 8.69
N LEU A 292 2.55 -15.46 9.18
CA LEU A 292 3.23 -15.28 10.47
C LEU A 292 2.54 -14.18 11.28
N GLN A 293 2.25 -14.48 12.55
CA GLN A 293 1.79 -13.52 13.54
C GLN A 293 2.74 -13.57 14.74
N LEU A 294 3.33 -12.43 15.10
CA LEU A 294 4.24 -12.28 16.22
C LEU A 294 3.69 -11.24 17.20
N ARG A 295 3.48 -11.58 18.47
CA ARG A 295 2.97 -10.62 19.47
C ARG A 295 3.71 -10.68 20.79
N GLY A 296 4.22 -9.54 21.25
CA GLY A 296 4.88 -9.44 22.56
C GLY A 296 6.20 -10.21 22.67
N ALA A 297 6.81 -10.60 21.55
CA ALA A 297 8.09 -11.32 21.54
C ALA A 297 9.26 -10.33 21.43
N HIS A 298 10.45 -10.76 21.83
CA HIS A 298 11.66 -9.98 21.63
C HIS A 298 12.86 -10.82 21.16
N ASP A 299 13.82 -10.15 20.52
CA ASP A 299 15.05 -10.78 19.99
C ASP A 299 14.76 -11.91 19.00
N VAL A 300 13.93 -11.64 17.98
CA VAL A 300 13.54 -12.61 16.95
C VAL A 300 14.13 -12.22 15.60
N SER A 301 14.66 -13.17 14.83
CA SER A 301 15.12 -12.88 13.47
C SER A 301 14.69 -13.93 12.45
N PHE A 302 14.31 -13.48 11.27
CA PHE A 302 14.07 -14.29 10.09
C PHE A 302 15.08 -13.92 9.01
N ARG A 303 15.79 -14.91 8.46
CA ARG A 303 16.83 -14.69 7.46
C ARG A 303 16.73 -15.65 6.29
N ASP A 304 16.85 -15.14 5.08
CA ASP A 304 16.92 -15.95 3.85
C ASP A 304 15.65 -16.80 3.61
N LEU A 305 14.48 -16.29 4.01
CA LEU A 305 13.19 -16.98 3.91
C LEU A 305 12.27 -16.32 2.88
N VAL A 306 11.42 -17.12 2.25
CA VAL A 306 10.24 -16.64 1.52
C VAL A 306 9.02 -16.84 2.42
N LEU A 307 8.29 -15.77 2.72
CA LEU A 307 7.03 -15.78 3.45
C LEU A 307 5.95 -15.28 2.50
N SER A 308 5.01 -16.12 2.08
CA SER A 308 4.02 -15.68 1.10
C SER A 308 2.63 -16.28 1.25
N THR A 309 1.71 -15.67 0.51
CA THR A 309 0.38 -16.19 0.21
C THR A 309 -0.51 -16.17 1.44
N SER A 310 -1.31 -15.13 1.53
CA SER A 310 -2.30 -14.94 2.58
C SER A 310 -3.57 -14.30 2.01
N GLN A 311 -4.67 -14.40 2.74
CA GLN A 311 -5.92 -13.72 2.39
C GLN A 311 -6.00 -12.30 2.96
N GLN A 312 -5.12 -11.96 3.90
CA GLN A 312 -4.94 -10.64 4.50
C GLN A 312 -3.45 -10.33 4.57
N ASP A 313 -2.97 -9.69 5.65
CA ASP A 313 -1.56 -9.39 5.83
C ASP A 313 -0.70 -10.66 5.79
N THR A 314 0.45 -10.65 5.12
CA THR A 314 1.30 -11.87 5.08
C THR A 314 2.01 -12.07 6.42
N VAL A 315 2.59 -11.01 6.96
CA VAL A 315 3.27 -11.00 8.26
C VAL A 315 2.75 -9.87 9.13
N VAL A 316 2.44 -10.18 10.39
CA VAL A 316 2.05 -9.19 11.41
C VAL A 316 2.96 -9.32 12.61
N VAL A 317 3.59 -8.21 12.99
CA VAL A 317 4.39 -8.06 14.20
C VAL A 317 3.75 -6.98 15.05
N ASP A 318 3.28 -7.33 16.24
CA ASP A 318 2.60 -6.42 17.16
C ASP A 318 3.31 -6.39 18.52
N GLU A 319 3.40 -5.22 19.14
CA GLU A 319 3.88 -5.05 20.54
C GLU A 319 5.23 -5.75 20.82
N SER A 320 6.10 -5.86 19.81
CA SER A 320 7.32 -6.67 19.88
C SER A 320 8.58 -5.81 19.74
N THR A 321 9.71 -6.30 20.26
CA THR A 321 10.95 -5.52 20.30
C THR A 321 12.13 -6.28 19.71
N ASN A 322 12.98 -5.61 18.93
CA ASN A 322 14.17 -6.23 18.32
C ASN A 322 13.81 -7.46 17.45
N VAL A 323 12.80 -7.30 16.59
CA VAL A 323 12.42 -8.26 15.55
C VAL A 323 13.05 -7.85 14.23
N SER A 324 13.66 -8.79 13.51
CA SER A 324 14.33 -8.51 12.23
C SER A 324 13.98 -9.47 11.11
N PHE A 325 13.77 -8.92 9.92
CA PHE A 325 13.68 -9.65 8.65
C PHE A 325 14.87 -9.23 7.79
N VAL A 326 15.72 -10.18 7.40
CA VAL A 326 16.96 -9.89 6.67
C VAL A 326 17.07 -10.81 5.46
N ASN A 327 17.24 -10.22 4.27
CA ASN A 327 17.32 -11.00 3.03
C ASN A 327 16.11 -11.93 2.82
N CYS A 328 14.92 -11.47 3.19
CA CYS A 328 13.69 -12.22 3.01
C CYS A 328 12.97 -11.80 1.73
N THR A 329 12.12 -12.67 1.20
CA THR A 329 11.03 -12.28 0.29
C THR A 329 9.72 -12.37 1.05
N ILE A 330 8.98 -11.25 1.14
CA ILE A 330 7.66 -11.24 1.77
C ILE A 330 6.66 -10.79 0.72
N SER A 331 5.74 -11.66 0.34
CA SER A 331 4.91 -11.43 -0.84
C SER A 331 3.49 -11.95 -0.73
N ASN A 332 2.66 -11.55 -1.69
CA ASN A 332 1.36 -12.17 -1.94
C ASN A 332 0.38 -12.07 -0.75
N SER A 333 0.24 -10.84 -0.21
CA SER A 333 -0.86 -10.51 0.70
C SER A 333 -2.19 -10.45 -0.05
N GLY A 334 -3.30 -10.66 0.67
CA GLY A 334 -4.65 -10.65 0.11
C GLY A 334 -5.53 -9.53 0.66
N GLY A 335 -6.68 -9.32 0.01
CA GLY A 335 -7.66 -8.31 0.43
C GLY A 335 -7.12 -6.88 0.34
N SER A 336 -7.16 -6.13 1.44
CA SER A 336 -6.47 -4.84 1.60
C SER A 336 -5.23 -4.93 2.49
N GLY A 337 -4.76 -6.16 2.78
CA GLY A 337 -3.66 -6.43 3.70
C GLY A 337 -2.29 -6.05 3.15
N ALA A 338 -1.37 -5.74 4.07
CA ALA A 338 0.02 -5.47 3.77
C ALA A 338 0.85 -6.75 3.67
N CYS A 339 1.94 -6.76 2.89
CA CYS A 339 2.87 -7.88 2.96
C CYS A 339 3.53 -7.97 4.35
N LEU A 340 3.86 -6.83 4.98
CA LEU A 340 4.41 -6.81 6.33
C LEU A 340 3.86 -5.64 7.16
N ARG A 341 3.22 -5.93 8.29
CA ARG A 341 2.98 -4.95 9.37
C ARG A 341 4.01 -5.13 10.47
N LEU A 342 4.69 -4.04 10.83
CA LEU A 342 5.80 -3.99 11.78
C LEU A 342 5.52 -2.95 12.88
N GLY A 343 4.81 -3.38 13.92
CA GLY A 343 4.53 -2.62 15.12
C GLY A 343 5.53 -2.88 16.25
N GLY A 344 5.73 -1.89 17.12
CA GLY A 344 6.61 -1.98 18.29
C GLY A 344 7.92 -1.22 18.11
N GLU A 345 9.01 -1.70 18.71
CA GLU A 345 10.23 -0.91 18.89
C GLU A 345 11.49 -1.65 18.47
N ASN A 346 12.48 -0.93 17.95
CA ASN A 346 13.77 -1.48 17.49
C ASN A 346 13.60 -2.61 16.46
N ASN A 347 12.50 -2.60 15.70
CA ASN A 347 12.19 -3.63 14.72
C ASN A 347 12.74 -3.25 13.34
N SER A 348 13.05 -4.24 12.50
CA SER A 348 13.72 -3.93 11.22
C SER A 348 13.41 -4.87 10.06
N VAL A 349 13.44 -4.29 8.86
CA VAL A 349 13.40 -5.00 7.59
C VAL A 349 14.59 -4.55 6.76
N ARG A 350 15.46 -5.49 6.40
CA ARG A 350 16.74 -5.18 5.74
C ARG A 350 16.96 -6.04 4.51
N ASN A 351 17.44 -5.43 3.44
CA ASN A 351 17.90 -6.11 2.23
C ASN A 351 16.89 -7.14 1.69
N SER A 352 15.59 -6.85 1.83
CA SER A 352 14.51 -7.79 1.53
C SER A 352 13.74 -7.36 0.28
N THR A 353 13.06 -8.32 -0.35
CA THR A 353 12.16 -8.07 -1.49
C THR A 353 10.71 -8.17 -1.03
N ILE A 354 9.91 -7.16 -1.36
CA ILE A 354 8.49 -7.07 -1.03
C ILE A 354 7.68 -6.89 -2.31
N SER A 355 6.78 -7.83 -2.61
CA SER A 355 6.02 -7.79 -3.87
C SER A 355 4.71 -8.57 -3.87
N GLY A 356 3.86 -8.33 -4.88
CA GLY A 356 2.60 -9.04 -5.05
C GLY A 356 1.54 -8.70 -3.99
N CYS A 357 1.71 -7.60 -3.27
CA CYS A 357 0.84 -7.22 -2.16
C CYS A 357 -0.51 -6.73 -2.68
N ALA A 358 -1.61 -7.26 -2.15
CA ALA A 358 -2.95 -6.80 -2.51
C ALA A 358 -3.20 -5.35 -2.06
N GLY A 359 -2.77 -5.00 -0.85
CA GLY A 359 -2.69 -3.63 -0.34
C GLY A 359 -1.23 -3.16 -0.24
N ALA A 360 -0.83 -2.68 0.94
CA ALA A 360 0.47 -2.03 1.14
C ALA A 360 1.67 -3.00 1.09
N GLY A 361 2.87 -2.47 0.87
CA GLY A 361 4.11 -3.25 0.99
C GLY A 361 4.48 -3.53 2.45
N ILE A 362 5.14 -2.55 3.07
CA ILE A 362 5.51 -2.56 4.50
C ILE A 362 4.72 -1.45 5.20
N LEU A 363 4.06 -1.76 6.31
CA LEU A 363 3.52 -0.78 7.26
C LEU A 363 4.38 -0.83 8.53
N VAL A 364 5.03 0.27 8.89
CA VAL A 364 5.90 0.35 10.08
C VAL A 364 5.41 1.41 11.05
N GLU A 365 5.23 1.04 12.32
CA GLU A 365 4.75 1.95 13.36
C GLU A 365 5.34 1.64 14.74
N GLY A 366 5.38 2.65 15.60
CA GLY A 366 5.81 2.48 16.98
C GLY A 366 6.20 3.78 17.67
N GLY A 367 6.81 3.65 18.84
CA GLY A 367 7.12 4.78 19.70
C GLY A 367 5.87 5.30 20.41
N ASP A 368 5.98 6.46 21.03
CA ASP A 368 4.89 7.07 21.79
C ASP A 368 4.74 8.55 21.42
N THR A 369 3.59 8.88 20.81
CA THR A 369 3.28 10.22 20.29
C THR A 369 3.18 11.27 21.38
N LEU A 370 2.69 10.93 22.58
CA LEU A 370 2.48 11.89 23.66
C LEU A 370 3.80 12.33 24.30
N SER A 371 4.71 11.38 24.51
CA SER A 371 6.03 11.59 25.11
C SER A 371 7.13 11.88 24.08
N LEU A 372 6.82 11.81 22.78
CA LEU A 372 7.78 11.90 21.67
C LEU A 372 8.90 10.84 21.74
N ARG A 373 8.61 9.69 22.37
CA ARG A 373 9.57 8.59 22.50
C ARG A 373 9.66 7.83 21.18
N ARG A 374 10.88 7.69 20.65
CA ARG A 374 11.13 7.07 19.35
C ARG A 374 10.96 5.55 19.38
N ALA A 375 10.45 5.00 18.29
CA ALA A 375 10.37 3.57 18.00
C ALA A 375 11.74 2.97 17.71
N ASN A 376 12.62 3.73 17.04
CA ASN A 376 13.91 3.26 16.51
C ASN A 376 13.79 2.05 15.55
N SER A 377 12.62 1.89 14.91
CA SER A 377 12.40 0.86 13.90
C SER A 377 12.91 1.32 12.53
N SER A 378 13.40 0.38 11.71
CA SER A 378 14.09 0.72 10.45
C SER A 378 13.66 -0.12 9.24
N VAL A 379 13.42 0.52 8.11
CA VAL A 379 13.17 -0.12 6.80
C VAL A 379 14.32 0.27 5.87
N VAL A 380 15.29 -0.63 5.65
CA VAL A 380 16.56 -0.29 4.98
C VAL A 380 16.96 -1.24 3.86
N GLY A 381 17.34 -0.71 2.70
CA GLY A 381 17.96 -1.54 1.64
C GLY A 381 16.98 -2.46 0.90
N ASN A 382 15.67 -2.21 0.96
CA ASN A 382 14.66 -3.12 0.41
C ASN A 382 14.28 -2.74 -1.02
N VAL A 383 13.80 -3.74 -1.77
CA VAL A 383 13.15 -3.55 -3.08
C VAL A 383 11.66 -3.81 -2.92
N ILE A 384 10.84 -2.81 -3.21
CA ILE A 384 9.40 -2.82 -2.95
C ILE A 384 8.66 -2.45 -4.24
N ALA A 385 7.93 -3.39 -4.83
CA ALA A 385 7.25 -3.18 -6.11
C ALA A 385 5.99 -4.04 -6.21
N ASN A 386 5.11 -3.75 -7.17
CA ASN A 386 3.90 -4.54 -7.43
C ASN A 386 3.02 -4.73 -6.18
N PHE A 387 2.79 -3.62 -5.47
CA PHE A 387 1.85 -3.51 -4.36
C PHE A 387 0.59 -2.77 -4.83
N SER A 388 -0.43 -2.70 -3.97
CA SER A 388 -1.72 -2.07 -4.29
C SER A 388 -2.38 -2.68 -5.51
N ARG A 389 -2.31 -4.01 -5.58
CA ARG A 389 -2.88 -4.78 -6.67
C ARG A 389 -4.41 -4.87 -6.58
N LEU A 390 -4.98 -4.90 -5.39
CA LEU A 390 -6.44 -4.96 -5.19
C LEU A 390 -7.00 -3.67 -4.59
N ALA A 391 -6.26 -2.98 -3.73
CA ALA A 391 -6.65 -1.69 -3.16
C ALA A 391 -5.72 -0.60 -3.70
N ARG A 392 -6.22 0.25 -4.60
CA ARG A 392 -5.38 1.14 -5.43
C ARG A 392 -4.96 2.41 -4.70
N THR A 393 -5.78 2.91 -3.76
CA THR A 393 -5.52 4.18 -3.05
C THR A 393 -5.19 3.96 -1.58
N TYR A 394 -4.31 4.81 -1.03
CA TYR A 394 -3.86 4.79 0.37
C TYR A 394 -3.22 3.49 0.88
N HIS A 395 -2.71 2.67 -0.04
CA HIS A 395 -1.90 1.51 0.25
C HIS A 395 -0.49 1.76 -0.32
N PRO A 396 0.45 2.30 0.47
CA PRO A 396 1.78 2.63 -0.04
C PRO A 396 2.72 1.42 -0.09
N GLY A 397 3.84 1.57 -0.79
CA GLY A 397 4.95 0.62 -0.68
C GLY A 397 5.56 0.63 0.72
N VAL A 398 5.72 1.82 1.30
CA VAL A 398 6.06 2.00 2.73
C VAL A 398 5.04 2.92 3.40
N GLY A 399 4.25 2.36 4.31
CA GLY A 399 3.41 3.11 5.24
C GLY A 399 4.14 3.34 6.55
N PHE A 400 4.02 4.52 7.14
CA PHE A 400 4.69 4.85 8.39
C PHE A 400 3.79 5.57 9.39
N ALA A 401 3.93 5.25 10.67
CA ALA A 401 3.26 5.95 11.75
C ALA A 401 4.10 6.05 13.03
N GLY A 402 3.66 6.92 13.96
CA GLY A 402 4.22 7.02 15.31
C GLY A 402 5.37 8.00 15.42
N VAL A 403 6.49 7.59 16.04
CA VAL A 403 7.62 8.49 16.30
C VAL A 403 8.96 7.81 15.99
N GLY A 404 9.84 8.45 15.23
CA GLY A 404 11.23 8.01 15.13
C GLY A 404 11.48 6.73 14.31
N VAL A 405 10.76 6.57 13.20
CA VAL A 405 11.05 5.52 12.20
C VAL A 405 12.13 6.01 11.23
N TYR A 406 13.05 5.11 10.87
CA TYR A 406 14.12 5.34 9.92
C TYR A 406 13.89 4.55 8.61
N VAL A 407 13.83 5.24 7.47
CA VAL A 407 13.58 4.62 6.17
C VAL A 407 14.68 5.06 5.20
N ALA A 408 15.55 4.13 4.79
CA ALA A 408 16.71 4.50 3.98
C ALA A 408 17.15 3.47 2.94
N ASN A 409 17.77 3.93 1.84
CA ASN A 409 18.33 3.06 0.80
C ASN A 409 17.31 2.07 0.19
N ASN A 410 16.01 2.38 0.20
CA ASN A 410 15.01 1.52 -0.42
C ASN A 410 14.74 1.96 -1.86
N THR A 411 14.41 1.00 -2.73
CA THR A 411 13.80 1.28 -4.02
C THR A 411 12.32 0.92 -3.94
N VAL A 412 11.44 1.91 -4.13
CA VAL A 412 9.99 1.74 -4.13
C VAL A 412 9.47 2.15 -5.50
N SER A 413 8.85 1.22 -6.22
CA SER A 413 8.50 1.45 -7.63
C SER A 413 7.09 0.99 -7.99
N ASN A 414 6.53 1.62 -9.03
CA ASN A 414 5.24 1.27 -9.64
C ASN A 414 4.09 1.39 -8.63
N ALA A 415 3.87 2.60 -8.11
CA ALA A 415 2.73 2.89 -7.23
C ALA A 415 1.56 3.52 -8.01
N PRO A 416 0.35 2.92 -8.00
CA PRO A 416 -0.84 3.57 -8.59
C PRO A 416 -1.21 4.88 -7.87
N HIS A 417 -0.90 4.96 -6.58
CA HIS A 417 -1.09 6.11 -5.71
C HIS A 417 0.25 6.50 -5.08
N ALA A 418 0.42 6.39 -3.75
CA ALA A 418 1.63 6.81 -3.05
C ALA A 418 2.68 5.71 -2.98
N CYS A 419 3.95 6.07 -3.14
CA CYS A 419 5.07 5.16 -2.84
C CYS A 419 5.33 5.09 -1.33
N MET A 420 5.27 6.25 -0.66
CA MET A 420 5.35 6.38 0.79
C MET A 420 4.20 7.25 1.31
N ASN A 421 3.49 6.79 2.35
CA ASN A 421 2.39 7.54 2.95
C ASN A 421 2.29 7.28 4.46
N GLY A 422 1.96 8.30 5.24
CA GLY A 422 1.93 8.15 6.70
C GLY A 422 1.75 9.44 7.48
N GLY A 423 2.12 9.39 8.75
CA GLY A 423 2.11 10.56 9.64
C GLY A 423 2.75 10.26 10.99
N GLY A 424 3.29 11.27 11.65
CA GLY A 424 4.03 11.10 12.89
C GLY A 424 5.15 12.12 13.04
N SER A 425 6.02 11.93 14.02
CA SER A 425 7.07 12.90 14.36
C SER A 425 8.46 12.27 14.35
N TYR A 426 9.48 13.08 14.06
CA TYR A 426 10.88 12.64 14.09
C TYR A 426 11.25 11.47 13.17
N HIS A 427 10.52 11.27 12.08
CA HIS A 427 10.89 10.31 11.05
C HIS A 427 12.06 10.84 10.20
N LEU A 428 12.90 9.94 9.73
CA LEU A 428 13.99 10.25 8.79
C LEU A 428 13.90 9.35 7.56
N PHE A 429 13.81 9.99 6.40
CA PHE A 429 13.77 9.36 5.09
C PHE A 429 14.98 9.80 4.28
N GLU A 430 15.92 8.89 3.99
CA GLU A 430 17.13 9.26 3.23
C GLU A 430 17.64 8.21 2.25
N TYR A 431 18.19 8.67 1.12
CA TYR A 431 18.78 7.81 0.09
C TYR A 431 17.80 6.78 -0.50
N ASN A 432 16.48 7.02 -0.41
CA ASN A 432 15.49 6.20 -1.07
C ASN A 432 15.33 6.62 -2.53
N ARG A 433 14.94 5.68 -3.38
CA ARG A 433 14.58 5.93 -4.77
C ARG A 433 13.12 5.55 -4.99
N LEU A 434 12.30 6.54 -5.34
CA LEU A 434 10.87 6.38 -5.60
C LEU A 434 10.64 6.53 -7.11
N GLU A 435 10.21 5.46 -7.78
CA GLU A 435 10.18 5.38 -9.24
C GLU A 435 8.79 5.06 -9.78
N HIS A 436 8.35 5.75 -10.83
CA HIS A 436 7.06 5.48 -11.46
C HIS A 436 5.91 5.47 -10.44
N CYS A 437 5.86 6.53 -9.63
CA CYS A 437 4.85 6.70 -8.59
C CYS A 437 3.69 7.56 -9.10
N VAL A 438 2.51 7.41 -8.49
CA VAL A 438 1.30 8.17 -8.80
C VAL A 438 0.87 8.04 -10.27
N TYR A 439 1.07 6.86 -10.86
CA TYR A 439 0.82 6.68 -12.29
C TYR A 439 -0.68 6.60 -12.62
N GLU A 440 -1.55 6.33 -11.64
CA GLU A 440 -2.98 6.07 -11.88
C GLU A 440 -3.92 7.17 -11.38
N CYS A 441 -3.58 7.84 -10.27
CA CYS A 441 -4.50 8.74 -9.56
C CYS A 441 -4.13 10.22 -9.70
N ILE A 442 -5.03 11.10 -9.25
CA ILE A 442 -4.75 12.52 -8.98
C ILE A 442 -4.85 12.79 -7.48
N ASP A 443 -4.36 13.96 -7.04
CA ASP A 443 -4.42 14.40 -5.64
C ASP A 443 -3.64 13.45 -4.71
N ALA A 444 -2.41 13.16 -5.13
CA ALA A 444 -1.54 12.20 -4.47
C ALA A 444 -0.07 12.60 -4.65
N GLY A 445 0.79 12.01 -3.82
CA GLY A 445 2.22 12.21 -3.89
C GLY A 445 3.01 10.90 -3.82
N ALA A 446 4.18 10.86 -4.48
CA ALA A 446 5.11 9.74 -4.34
C ALA A 446 5.53 9.60 -2.86
N PHE A 447 5.83 10.73 -2.21
CA PHE A 447 5.82 10.88 -0.75
C PHE A 447 4.61 11.73 -0.36
N TYR A 448 3.66 11.18 0.40
CA TYR A 448 2.41 11.86 0.73
C TYR A 448 2.16 11.84 2.24
N VAL A 449 2.07 13.03 2.85
CA VAL A 449 1.64 13.26 4.23
C VAL A 449 0.66 14.43 4.28
N GLY A 450 -0.26 14.46 5.26
CA GLY A 450 -1.25 15.53 5.35
C GLY A 450 -1.80 15.81 6.74
N ARG A 451 -2.48 16.96 6.91
CA ARG A 451 -3.47 17.21 7.99
C ARG A 451 -2.91 17.28 9.41
N SER A 452 -1.76 17.91 9.63
CA SER A 452 -1.25 18.09 10.98
C SER A 452 -0.35 19.29 11.19
N TRP A 453 -0.59 20.01 12.29
CA TRP A 453 0.34 20.98 12.89
C TRP A 453 1.22 20.37 13.99
N ALA A 454 0.84 19.21 14.53
CA ALA A 454 1.49 18.56 15.66
C ALA A 454 2.59 17.56 15.24
N GLN A 455 2.45 16.96 14.06
CA GLN A 455 3.39 15.97 13.51
C GLN A 455 4.61 16.68 12.90
N ARG A 456 5.72 16.73 13.63
CA ARG A 456 6.85 17.63 13.35
C ARG A 456 8.21 16.97 13.53
N GLY A 457 9.26 17.64 13.03
CA GLY A 457 10.64 17.19 13.13
C GLY A 457 11.00 16.07 12.15
N ASN A 458 10.18 15.90 11.11
CA ASN A 458 10.38 14.91 10.07
C ASN A 458 11.34 15.46 9.00
N VAL A 459 12.26 14.62 8.54
CA VAL A 459 13.27 14.97 7.55
C VAL A 459 13.19 14.03 6.35
N VAL A 460 13.12 14.60 5.15
CA VAL A 460 13.18 13.89 3.87
C VAL A 460 14.35 14.44 3.08
N ARG A 461 15.45 13.68 3.01
CA ARG A 461 16.69 14.18 2.42
C ARG A 461 17.42 13.21 1.51
N PHE A 462 18.13 13.72 0.51
CA PHE A 462 19.00 12.90 -0.35
C PHE A 462 18.27 11.74 -1.05
N ASN A 463 16.96 11.83 -1.22
CA ASN A 463 16.18 10.85 -1.96
C ASN A 463 16.16 11.21 -3.45
N VAL A 464 15.88 10.22 -4.28
CA VAL A 464 15.65 10.40 -5.72
C VAL A 464 14.19 10.07 -6.01
N PHE A 465 13.48 11.03 -6.58
CA PHE A 465 12.15 10.85 -7.13
C PHE A 465 12.30 10.82 -8.65
N ASP A 466 11.98 9.70 -9.27
CA ASP A 466 12.20 9.49 -10.70
C ASP A 466 10.89 9.10 -11.37
N THR A 467 10.41 9.98 -12.25
CA THR A 467 9.17 9.78 -13.01
C THR A 467 7.96 9.69 -12.07
N VAL A 468 7.47 10.86 -11.68
CA VAL A 468 6.23 11.01 -10.89
C VAL A 468 5.18 11.66 -11.80
N ARG A 469 4.65 10.85 -12.71
CA ARG A 469 3.70 11.30 -13.74
C ARG A 469 2.60 10.26 -13.96
N PRO A 470 1.37 10.72 -14.25
CA PRO A 470 0.26 9.84 -14.57
C PRO A 470 0.44 9.21 -15.95
N THR A 471 0.21 7.90 -16.03
CA THR A 471 0.00 7.19 -17.30
C THR A 471 -1.48 7.03 -17.63
N GLU A 472 -2.36 7.25 -16.65
CA GLU A 472 -3.80 7.13 -16.88
C GLU A 472 -4.43 8.42 -17.45
N ARG A 473 -5.36 8.21 -18.40
CA ARG A 473 -6.00 9.24 -19.23
C ARG A 473 -6.65 10.39 -18.46
N LEU A 474 -7.44 10.14 -17.41
CA LEU A 474 -8.03 11.22 -16.63
C LEU A 474 -6.96 11.91 -15.80
N ALA A 475 -6.07 11.13 -15.18
CA ALA A 475 -5.02 11.67 -14.34
C ALA A 475 -4.04 12.57 -15.12
N GLN A 476 -3.78 12.27 -16.39
CA GLN A 476 -2.97 13.08 -17.32
C GLN A 476 -3.52 14.46 -17.63
N LYS A 477 -4.80 14.73 -17.34
CA LYS A 477 -5.41 16.05 -17.51
C LYS A 477 -5.28 16.91 -16.26
N SER A 478 -4.81 16.33 -15.15
CA SER A 478 -4.60 17.02 -13.88
C SER A 478 -3.14 17.44 -13.74
N CYS A 479 -2.91 18.41 -12.86
CA CYS A 479 -1.56 18.76 -12.40
C CYS A 479 -1.28 18.21 -10.99
N ALA A 480 -2.22 17.55 -10.32
CA ALA A 480 -2.13 17.20 -8.89
C ALA A 480 -1.37 15.89 -8.57
N GLN A 481 -0.28 15.60 -9.29
CA GLN A 481 0.63 14.48 -8.98
C GLN A 481 1.98 15.03 -8.54
N ASN A 482 2.33 14.75 -7.29
CA ASN A 482 3.43 15.42 -6.61
C ASN A 482 4.57 14.45 -6.30
N ALA A 483 5.83 14.84 -6.46
CA ALA A 483 6.92 14.04 -5.91
C ALA A 483 6.85 14.04 -4.37
N CYS A 484 6.67 15.22 -3.77
CA CYS A 484 6.38 15.38 -2.34
C CYS A 484 5.08 16.17 -2.14
N TYR A 485 4.09 15.54 -1.52
CA TYR A 485 2.81 16.19 -1.19
C TYR A 485 2.73 16.43 0.32
N LEU A 486 2.89 17.69 0.74
CA LEU A 486 2.63 18.18 2.09
C LEU A 486 1.21 18.75 2.12
N ASP A 487 0.25 17.85 2.19
CA ASP A 487 -1.16 18.11 1.97
C ASP A 487 -1.84 18.76 3.18
N ASP A 488 -2.93 19.50 2.93
CA ASP A 488 -3.89 19.91 3.96
C ASP A 488 -3.27 20.46 5.25
N GLN A 489 -2.52 21.54 5.11
CA GLN A 489 -1.82 22.25 6.17
C GLN A 489 -0.75 21.44 6.91
N MET A 490 -0.22 20.37 6.31
CA MET A 490 0.91 19.63 6.88
C MET A 490 2.13 20.54 7.10
N SER A 491 2.69 20.47 8.31
CA SER A 491 3.61 21.49 8.82
C SER A 491 4.85 20.89 9.46
N GLY A 492 5.98 21.61 9.41
CA GLY A 492 7.19 21.23 10.15
C GLY A 492 8.04 20.14 9.52
N TYR A 493 7.94 19.95 8.21
CA TYR A 493 8.84 19.07 7.45
C TYR A 493 10.08 19.83 6.98
N ASP A 494 11.21 19.12 6.99
CA ASP A 494 12.46 19.57 6.38
C ASP A 494 12.78 18.69 5.16
N PHE A 495 12.66 19.25 3.97
CA PHE A 495 12.80 18.56 2.69
C PHE A 495 13.98 19.14 1.92
N TYR A 496 15.11 18.42 1.91
CA TYR A 496 16.35 18.96 1.33
C TYR A 496 17.29 17.98 0.66
N GLY A 497 18.10 18.46 -0.28
CA GLY A 497 19.10 17.62 -0.94
C GLY A 497 18.49 16.52 -1.81
N ASN A 498 17.18 16.53 -2.06
CA ASN A 498 16.53 15.53 -2.89
C ASN A 498 16.70 15.89 -4.37
N THR A 499 16.72 14.86 -5.22
CA THR A 499 16.69 15.03 -6.68
C THR A 499 15.33 14.56 -7.19
N ILE A 500 14.63 15.44 -7.90
CA ILE A 500 13.29 15.21 -8.45
C ILE A 500 13.40 15.31 -9.96
N ILE A 501 13.06 14.23 -10.65
CA ILE A 501 13.24 14.06 -12.09
C ILE A 501 11.89 13.72 -12.69
N ASN A 502 11.51 14.43 -13.75
CA ASN A 502 10.35 14.11 -14.57
C ASN A 502 9.05 13.98 -13.76
N ALA A 503 8.69 15.02 -13.01
CA ALA A 503 7.46 15.06 -12.20
C ALA A 503 6.45 16.07 -12.76
N SER A 504 5.15 15.78 -12.64
CA SER A 504 4.12 16.80 -12.91
C SER A 504 4.28 17.97 -11.94
N GLN A 505 4.37 17.70 -10.64
CA GLN A 505 4.76 18.67 -9.62
C GLN A 505 5.88 18.11 -8.75
N GLY A 506 6.87 18.92 -8.42
CA GLY A 506 7.94 18.56 -7.50
C GLY A 506 7.43 18.49 -6.07
N VAL A 507 7.23 19.64 -5.44
CA VAL A 507 6.69 19.74 -4.07
C VAL A 507 5.38 20.52 -4.09
N LEU A 508 4.34 19.99 -3.46
CA LEU A 508 3.13 20.75 -3.14
C LEU A 508 3.07 21.06 -1.64
N LEU A 509 3.15 22.35 -1.33
CA LEU A 509 2.89 22.95 -0.02
C LEU A 509 1.41 23.34 0.06
N GLY A 510 0.58 22.43 0.59
CA GLY A 510 -0.86 22.65 0.69
C GLY A 510 -1.26 23.48 1.92
N GLY A 511 -0.90 24.76 1.98
CA GLY A 511 -1.29 25.68 3.07
C GLY A 511 -0.59 25.46 4.42
N GLY A 512 0.35 24.51 4.49
CA GLY A 512 1.09 24.19 5.70
C GLY A 512 2.00 25.32 6.18
N ARG A 513 2.50 25.21 7.41
CA ARG A 513 3.37 26.22 8.04
C ARG A 513 4.72 25.65 8.45
N ARG A 514 5.75 26.50 8.36
CA ARG A 514 7.11 26.21 8.80
C ARG A 514 7.68 24.92 8.22
N ASN A 515 7.37 24.66 6.95
CA ASN A 515 8.07 23.68 6.14
C ASN A 515 9.31 24.32 5.51
N ARG A 516 10.36 23.54 5.30
CA ARG A 516 11.60 23.99 4.67
C ARG A 516 11.85 23.16 3.42
N ILE A 517 11.89 23.82 2.27
CA ILE A 517 12.16 23.21 0.96
C ILE A 517 13.48 23.83 0.47
N HIS A 518 14.59 23.14 0.67
CA HIS A 518 15.89 23.74 0.34
C HIS A 518 16.93 22.80 -0.24
N ARG A 519 17.84 23.32 -1.07
CA ARG A 519 18.95 22.51 -1.65
C ARG A 519 18.46 21.28 -2.43
N ASN A 520 17.25 21.32 -2.97
CA ASN A 520 16.75 20.26 -3.84
C ASN A 520 17.14 20.55 -5.29
N ARG A 521 17.19 19.49 -6.10
CA ARG A 521 17.41 19.58 -7.54
C ARG A 521 16.15 19.12 -8.27
N PHE A 522 15.58 19.99 -9.09
CA PHE A 522 14.43 19.69 -9.94
C PHE A 522 14.87 19.61 -11.40
N VAL A 523 14.49 18.55 -12.11
CA VAL A 523 14.87 18.31 -13.50
C VAL A 523 13.64 17.85 -14.27
N ALA A 524 13.33 18.52 -15.38
CA ALA A 524 12.20 18.16 -16.26
C ALA A 524 10.83 18.10 -15.55
N CYS A 525 10.61 18.95 -14.55
CA CYS A 525 9.33 19.08 -13.85
C CYS A 525 8.45 20.16 -14.51
N ASP A 526 7.13 20.02 -14.43
CA ASP A 526 6.22 21.07 -14.94
C ASP A 526 6.10 22.22 -13.91
N VAL A 527 5.94 21.90 -12.63
CA VAL A 527 6.00 22.86 -11.52
C VAL A 527 6.94 22.35 -10.45
N ASP A 528 8.05 23.04 -10.16
CA ASP A 528 9.00 22.54 -9.14
C ASP A 528 8.42 22.64 -7.73
N VAL A 529 7.82 23.80 -7.40
CA VAL A 529 7.14 24.04 -6.12
C VAL A 529 5.77 24.65 -6.37
N ALA A 530 4.72 23.96 -5.96
CA ALA A 530 3.38 24.51 -5.87
C ALA A 530 3.09 24.91 -4.42
N PHE A 531 2.59 26.12 -4.21
CA PHE A 531 2.33 26.64 -2.86
C PHE A 531 0.97 27.34 -2.81
N ASP A 532 0.07 26.84 -1.98
CA ASP A 532 -1.26 27.43 -1.80
C ASP A 532 -1.52 27.90 -0.36
N ASP A 533 -2.57 28.70 -0.21
CA ASP A 533 -3.10 29.20 1.06
C ASP A 533 -4.46 28.58 1.37
N ARG A 534 -4.64 27.27 1.14
CA ARG A 534 -5.96 26.61 1.33
C ARG A 534 -6.59 26.83 2.72
N GLY A 535 -5.78 27.09 3.74
CA GLY A 535 -6.24 27.49 5.07
C GLY A 535 -6.98 28.83 5.10
N LEU A 536 -6.71 29.75 4.18
CA LEU A 536 -7.42 31.02 4.02
C LEU A 536 -8.65 30.93 3.12
N THR A 537 -8.86 29.79 2.48
CA THR A 537 -9.96 29.56 1.54
C THR A 537 -10.87 28.44 2.05
N TRP A 538 -10.98 27.34 1.32
CA TRP A 538 -11.96 26.29 1.60
C TRP A 538 -11.66 25.50 2.89
N GLN A 539 -10.44 25.56 3.42
CA GLN A 539 -10.02 24.82 4.62
C GLN A 539 -10.02 25.68 5.90
N SER A 540 -10.51 26.92 5.85
CA SER A 540 -10.50 27.85 6.99
C SER A 540 -11.08 27.27 8.27
N ASP A 541 -12.17 26.52 8.15
CA ASP A 541 -12.88 25.99 9.32
C ASP A 541 -12.08 24.92 10.07
N SER A 542 -11.12 24.26 9.40
CA SER A 542 -10.31 23.18 10.04
C SER A 542 -9.17 23.72 10.90
N CYS A 543 -8.71 24.95 10.63
CA CYS A 543 -7.56 25.55 11.29
C CYS A 543 -7.92 26.63 12.33
N GLN A 544 -9.20 26.95 12.49
CA GLN A 544 -9.65 27.81 13.60
C GLN A 544 -9.55 27.09 14.95
N ARG A 545 -9.38 27.86 16.05
CA ARG A 545 -9.31 27.29 17.41
C ARG A 545 -10.62 26.61 17.83
N ASN A 546 -11.75 27.15 17.38
CA ASN A 546 -13.09 26.65 17.68
C ASN A 546 -13.60 25.65 16.64
N CYS A 547 -12.72 25.06 15.83
CA CYS A 547 -13.11 24.03 14.88
C CYS A 547 -13.86 22.90 15.58
N SER A 548 -14.92 22.39 14.96
CA SER A 548 -15.65 21.22 15.44
C SER A 548 -15.28 20.00 14.59
N ALA A 549 -15.40 18.80 15.17
CA ALA A 549 -15.10 17.55 14.47
C ALA A 549 -16.15 17.16 13.41
N SER A 550 -16.95 18.10 12.90
CA SER A 550 -18.02 17.82 11.94
C SER A 550 -17.85 18.60 10.64
N MET A 551 -17.20 17.97 9.66
CA MET A 551 -17.63 18.04 8.26
C MET A 551 -17.32 16.68 7.60
N GLY A 552 -18.35 16.05 7.04
CA GLY A 552 -18.44 14.61 6.81
C GLY A 552 -17.28 13.98 6.04
N THR A 553 -16.92 12.78 6.50
CA THR A 553 -15.83 11.86 6.07
C THR A 553 -14.58 11.92 6.96
N GLN A 554 -14.05 10.74 7.29
CA GLN A 554 -13.09 10.47 8.37
C GLN A 554 -11.69 11.07 8.20
N THR A 555 -11.54 12.16 7.43
CA THR A 555 -10.24 12.75 7.14
C THR A 555 -10.24 14.28 7.06
N THR A 556 -11.12 15.00 7.76
CA THR A 556 -10.96 16.44 8.02
C THR A 556 -11.00 16.69 9.52
N SER A 557 -9.81 16.67 10.11
CA SER A 557 -9.57 16.83 11.53
C SER A 557 -9.41 18.30 11.88
N CYS A 558 -10.30 18.82 12.71
CA CYS A 558 -10.05 20.04 13.47
C CYS A 558 -8.63 20.03 14.06
N PHE A 559 -7.76 20.95 13.63
CA PHE A 559 -6.34 20.97 14.05
C PHE A 559 -6.17 21.28 15.53
N ALA A 560 -7.10 22.04 16.13
CA ALA A 560 -7.12 22.29 17.57
C ALA A 560 -7.20 20.97 18.36
N ASN A 561 -8.09 20.06 17.94
CA ASN A 561 -8.22 18.75 18.58
C ASN A 561 -6.95 17.90 18.44
N ALA A 562 -6.26 17.97 17.30
CA ALA A 562 -5.00 17.24 17.10
C ALA A 562 -3.88 17.77 18.01
N LEU A 563 -3.79 19.09 18.17
CA LEU A 563 -2.84 19.74 19.07
C LEU A 563 -3.15 19.49 20.55
N ASP A 564 -4.42 19.61 20.95
CA ASP A 564 -4.84 19.39 22.33
C ASP A 564 -4.61 17.94 22.77
N LYS A 565 -4.77 16.96 21.85
CA LYS A 565 -4.46 15.54 22.10
C LYS A 565 -3.01 15.30 22.53
N VAL A 566 -2.07 16.16 22.14
CA VAL A 566 -0.65 16.02 22.47
C VAL A 566 -0.17 17.01 23.54
N ASN A 567 -1.09 17.75 24.16
CA ASN A 567 -0.79 18.80 25.14
C ASN A 567 0.28 19.77 24.64
N PHE A 568 0.12 20.28 23.41
CA PHE A 568 1.15 21.01 22.67
C PHE A 568 1.81 22.19 23.41
N THR A 569 1.11 22.82 24.36
CA THR A 569 1.64 23.93 25.19
C THR A 569 2.50 23.49 26.37
N GLN A 570 2.59 22.18 26.65
CA GLN A 570 3.36 21.61 27.74
C GLN A 570 4.51 20.73 27.22
N PRO A 571 5.56 20.50 28.02
CA PRO A 571 6.58 19.51 27.69
C PRO A 571 5.97 18.11 27.49
N PRO A 572 6.47 17.31 26.53
CA PRO A 572 7.68 17.56 25.74
C PRO A 572 7.48 18.48 24.53
N TYR A 573 6.25 18.68 24.06
CA TYR A 573 5.97 19.41 22.81
C TYR A 573 6.41 20.88 22.86
N SER A 574 6.10 21.63 23.92
CA SER A 574 6.52 23.04 24.02
C SER A 574 8.03 23.25 24.11
N LYS A 575 8.79 22.21 24.46
CA LYS A 575 10.26 22.24 24.45
C LYS A 575 10.84 21.79 23.11
N ALA A 576 10.23 20.77 22.51
CA ALA A 576 10.63 20.21 21.23
C ALA A 576 10.32 21.15 20.06
N PHE A 577 9.16 21.80 20.11
CA PHE A 577 8.61 22.67 19.08
C PHE A 577 8.07 23.96 19.73
N PRO A 578 8.93 24.85 20.26
CA PRO A 578 8.46 26.05 20.95
C PRO A 578 7.52 26.92 20.10
N GLU A 579 7.68 26.87 18.78
CA GLU A 579 6.88 27.62 17.81
C GLU A 579 5.40 27.25 17.74
N ILE A 580 4.98 26.11 18.31
CA ILE A 580 3.57 25.70 18.28
C ILE A 580 2.78 26.21 19.49
N VAL A 581 3.44 26.72 20.54
CA VAL A 581 2.77 27.17 21.76
C VAL A 581 1.80 28.31 21.48
N ASP A 582 2.22 29.26 20.64
CA ASP A 582 1.46 30.47 20.29
C ASP A 582 0.81 30.36 18.90
N ILE A 583 0.59 29.13 18.41
CA ILE A 583 0.16 28.85 17.02
C ILE A 583 -1.17 29.50 16.61
N TYR A 584 -2.02 29.80 17.58
CA TYR A 584 -3.30 30.49 17.38
C TYR A 584 -3.22 32.02 17.52
N ASP A 585 -2.17 32.51 18.17
CA ASP A 585 -1.90 33.95 18.28
C ASP A 585 -1.11 34.44 17.05
N GLU A 586 -0.33 33.54 16.42
CA GLU A 586 0.43 33.80 15.19
C GLU A 586 -0.36 33.41 13.93
N HIS A 587 -1.22 34.32 13.45
CA HIS A 587 -1.89 34.24 12.14
C HIS A 587 -2.41 32.83 11.81
N PRO A 588 -3.41 32.31 12.55
CA PRO A 588 -3.94 30.96 12.31
C PRO A 588 -4.38 30.82 10.86
N CYS A 589 -4.27 29.60 10.32
CA CYS A 589 -4.59 29.27 8.92
C CYS A 589 -3.67 29.84 7.83
N VAL A 590 -2.91 30.91 8.11
CA VAL A 590 -1.92 31.44 7.17
C VAL A 590 -0.74 30.45 7.10
N PRO A 591 -0.18 30.16 5.90
CA PRO A 591 0.99 29.29 5.75
C PRO A 591 2.27 30.02 6.17
N VAL A 592 2.40 30.32 7.47
CA VAL A 592 3.48 31.13 8.02
C VAL A 592 4.83 30.41 8.06
N GLY A 593 5.90 31.17 7.85
CA GLY A 593 7.26 30.75 8.15
C GLY A 593 7.80 29.61 7.28
N ASN A 594 7.19 29.34 6.12
CA ASN A 594 7.79 28.41 5.16
C ASN A 594 9.03 29.05 4.53
N VAL A 595 10.02 28.20 4.21
CA VAL A 595 11.30 28.61 3.63
C VAL A 595 11.54 27.83 2.35
N ILE A 596 11.70 28.54 1.23
CA ILE A 596 11.98 27.97 -0.10
C ILE A 596 13.28 28.57 -0.61
N GLU A 597 14.41 27.89 -0.38
CA GLU A 597 15.73 28.48 -0.63
C GLU A 597 16.79 27.53 -1.18
N ASP A 598 17.82 28.08 -1.82
CA ASP A 598 18.98 27.32 -2.30
C ASP A 598 18.62 26.14 -3.24
N ASN A 599 17.46 26.13 -3.90
CA ASN A 599 17.09 25.04 -4.81
C ASN A 599 17.66 25.28 -6.22
N PHE A 600 17.99 24.19 -6.90
CA PHE A 600 18.44 24.19 -8.29
C PHE A 600 17.37 23.57 -9.17
N TYR A 601 17.11 24.15 -10.33
CA TYR A 601 16.13 23.62 -11.28
C TYR A 601 16.62 23.71 -12.72
N CYS A 602 16.07 22.88 -13.61
CA CYS A 602 16.33 22.96 -15.04
C CYS A 602 15.06 22.63 -15.84
N HIS A 603 14.58 23.59 -16.63
CA HIS A 603 13.39 23.46 -17.47
C HIS A 603 13.68 23.29 -18.96
N GLU A 604 14.95 23.34 -19.39
CA GLU A 604 15.33 23.05 -20.80
C GLU A 604 14.86 21.65 -21.24
N GLU A 605 14.78 20.70 -20.31
CA GLU A 605 14.33 19.33 -20.54
C GLU A 605 12.82 19.12 -20.27
N SER A 606 12.11 20.14 -19.78
CA SER A 606 10.66 20.09 -19.58
C SER A 606 9.92 20.21 -20.92
N PRO A 607 8.68 19.68 -21.05
CA PRO A 607 7.86 19.92 -22.24
C PRO A 607 7.77 21.42 -22.56
N ALA A 608 8.05 21.80 -23.81
CA ALA A 608 8.24 23.19 -24.21
C ALA A 608 7.12 24.13 -23.70
N GLY A 609 7.51 25.17 -22.96
CA GLY A 609 6.62 26.21 -22.45
C GLY A 609 5.83 25.88 -21.18
N LYS A 610 6.21 24.83 -20.43
CA LYS A 610 5.47 24.40 -19.23
C LYS A 610 6.20 24.46 -17.89
N GLY A 611 7.54 24.45 -17.87
CA GLY A 611 8.30 24.46 -16.62
C GLY A 611 8.22 25.82 -15.90
N ILE A 612 7.82 25.82 -14.63
CA ILE A 612 7.95 26.96 -13.72
C ILE A 612 8.56 26.51 -12.39
N PHE A 613 9.37 27.37 -11.77
CA PHE A 613 9.93 27.06 -10.46
C PHE A 613 8.86 27.12 -9.37
N ILE A 614 8.05 28.18 -9.35
CA ILE A 614 7.00 28.36 -8.36
C ILE A 614 5.76 29.02 -8.95
N ASP A 615 4.58 28.60 -8.50
CA ASP A 615 3.27 29.07 -8.97
C ASP A 615 2.76 30.33 -8.24
N GLN A 616 3.54 30.86 -7.29
CA GLN A 616 3.24 32.08 -6.54
C GLN A 616 4.26 33.17 -6.75
N SER A 617 3.79 34.42 -6.79
CA SER A 617 4.68 35.59 -6.78
C SER A 617 5.38 35.74 -5.43
N GLU A 618 6.60 36.28 -5.43
CA GLU A 618 7.34 36.57 -4.20
C GLU A 618 6.56 37.49 -3.24
N SER A 619 5.83 38.48 -3.77
CA SER A 619 4.98 39.35 -2.94
C SER A 619 3.87 38.59 -2.21
N VAL A 620 3.26 37.59 -2.86
CA VAL A 620 2.23 36.75 -2.24
C VAL A 620 2.84 35.89 -1.14
N ILE A 621 3.97 35.23 -1.42
CA ILE A 621 4.70 34.41 -0.43
C ILE A 621 5.08 35.23 0.80
N ARG A 622 5.61 36.45 0.60
CA ARG A 622 5.96 37.37 1.69
C ARG A 622 4.74 37.84 2.47
N SER A 623 3.59 38.03 1.81
CA SER A 623 2.33 38.39 2.49
C SER A 623 1.84 37.30 3.45
N TRP A 624 2.27 36.05 3.23
CA TRP A 624 2.00 34.93 4.13
C TRP A 624 3.08 34.73 5.20
N TYR A 625 4.00 35.69 5.39
CA TYR A 625 5.14 35.56 6.33
C TYR A 625 6.05 34.37 6.01
N SER A 626 6.11 33.98 4.74
CA SER A 626 7.03 32.96 4.22
C SER A 626 8.12 33.61 3.39
N SER A 627 9.18 32.85 3.10
CA SER A 627 10.37 33.36 2.41
C SER A 627 10.74 32.49 1.22
N ILE A 628 11.21 33.17 0.16
CA ILE A 628 11.80 32.59 -1.02
C ILE A 628 13.10 33.33 -1.33
N SER A 629 14.21 32.61 -1.53
CA SER A 629 15.49 33.24 -1.85
C SER A 629 16.50 32.27 -2.49
N ASN A 630 17.45 32.80 -3.27
CA ASN A 630 18.59 32.04 -3.79
C ASN A 630 18.25 30.72 -4.54
N ASN A 631 17.10 30.66 -5.22
CA ASN A 631 16.78 29.54 -6.11
C ASN A 631 17.28 29.87 -7.52
N GLN A 632 17.94 28.92 -8.18
CA GLN A 632 18.70 29.17 -9.41
C GLN A 632 18.41 28.13 -10.48
N GLU A 633 18.19 28.59 -11.70
CA GLU A 633 18.14 27.71 -12.86
C GLU A 633 19.57 27.29 -13.24
N VAL A 634 19.85 26.00 -13.14
CA VAL A 634 21.14 25.38 -13.46
C VAL A 634 20.89 24.09 -14.22
N CYS A 635 21.11 24.13 -15.53
CA CYS A 635 20.97 22.96 -16.40
C CYS A 635 22.28 22.15 -16.50
N PRO A 636 22.19 20.81 -16.57
CA PRO A 636 23.34 19.89 -16.66
C PRO A 636 24.16 20.02 -17.95
#